data_AF-A0A9D1IZW4-F1
#
_entry.id   AF-A0A9D1IZW4-F1
#
_cell.length_a   1.000
_cell.length_b   1.000
_cell.length_c   1.000
_cell.angle_alpha   90.00
_cell.angle_beta   90.00
_cell.angle_gamma   90.00
#
_symmetry.space_group_name_H-M   'P 1'
#
loop_
_entity.id
_entity.type
_entity.pdbx_description
1 polymer ?
#
loop_
_entity_poly.entity_id
_entity_poly.type
_entity_poly.pdbx_seq_one_letter_code
_entity_poly.pdbx_strand_id
1 'polypeptide(L)'
;MSWENAVTSAYAAGCRLVFASGTEFSAPEGMRVFACEGAQTAVYAALGASLSGARALAVLGAGDELPDSRVTGGVAVLMPGAGEEYPSLRAAFAASEHEDRIVALDPGAAYTAETDVPEARKYRKQPERFAAECTREEMCPGCPYRGVYYAAAKLWLRTIGDGGCSLLGGKRPFLALDAAWGRGTAAAALAGFTAALPESARDTAAVTAACDLSEGGLRLLAGTGGTLIIVDEKKGGVDPAELCRRCGIEPAELAANDINGLEAALRAVPGAEGARVIIVRGECALLNMGGAVRTYETDVNRCRRCGACSKLGCPAISGRSPVIDAEKCVGCGMCASVCKCSAIRERA
;
A
#
# COMPACT_ATOMS: atom_id res chain seq x y z
N MET A 1 -1.54 -35.64 7.88
CA MET A 1 -0.77 -35.43 6.65
C MET A 1 -1.48 -34.39 5.81
N SER A 2 -1.14 -33.11 5.78
CA SER A 2 -0.35 -32.21 6.65
C SER A 2 0.20 -31.14 5.70
N TRP A 3 0.16 -29.87 6.09
CA TRP A 3 0.56 -28.68 5.30
C TRP A 3 1.82 -28.84 4.44
N GLU A 4 2.75 -29.69 4.86
CA GLU A 4 3.96 -30.11 4.15
C GLU A 4 3.69 -30.60 2.72
N ASN A 5 2.64 -31.38 2.49
CA ASN A 5 2.30 -31.89 1.16
C ASN A 5 1.88 -30.74 0.23
N ALA A 6 1.05 -29.83 0.74
CA ALA A 6 0.60 -28.68 -0.03
C ALA A 6 1.75 -27.71 -0.34
N VAL A 7 2.64 -27.47 0.62
CA VAL A 7 3.85 -26.65 0.43
C VAL A 7 4.79 -27.29 -0.60
N THR A 8 5.01 -28.61 -0.51
CA THR A 8 5.86 -29.34 -1.46
C THR A 8 5.26 -29.33 -2.87
N SER A 9 3.94 -29.55 -3.00
CA SER A 9 3.24 -29.44 -4.28
C SER A 9 3.27 -28.01 -4.82
N ALA A 10 3.12 -26.99 -3.97
CA ALA A 10 3.19 -25.59 -4.40
C ALA A 10 4.60 -25.21 -4.88
N TYR A 11 5.63 -25.69 -4.20
CA TYR A 11 7.01 -25.56 -4.64
C TYR A 11 7.24 -26.23 -6.00
N ALA A 12 6.71 -27.44 -6.19
CA ALA A 12 6.74 -28.14 -7.49
C ALA A 12 5.98 -27.37 -8.59
N ALA A 13 4.91 -26.66 -8.23
CA ALA A 13 4.17 -25.75 -9.12
C ALA A 13 4.85 -24.37 -9.33
N GLY A 14 6.06 -24.18 -8.81
CA GLY A 14 6.88 -22.98 -9.02
C GLY A 14 6.69 -21.85 -8.01
N CYS A 15 5.97 -22.07 -6.90
CA CYS A 15 5.91 -21.09 -5.80
C CYS A 15 7.29 -20.88 -5.16
N ARG A 16 7.66 -19.62 -4.90
CA ARG A 16 8.97 -19.24 -4.33
C ARG A 16 8.90 -18.71 -2.91
N LEU A 17 7.71 -18.31 -2.45
CA LEU A 17 7.46 -17.76 -1.13
C LEU A 17 6.26 -18.41 -0.48
N VAL A 18 6.34 -18.61 0.84
CA VAL A 18 5.20 -18.99 1.68
C VAL A 18 5.07 -18.02 2.84
N PHE A 19 3.84 -17.60 3.12
CA PHE A 19 3.48 -16.83 4.31
C PHE A 19 2.59 -17.68 5.19
N ALA A 20 2.99 -17.89 6.44
CA ALA A 20 2.39 -18.89 7.31
C ALA A 20 1.83 -18.25 8.58
N SER A 21 0.54 -18.45 8.85
CA SER A 21 -0.12 -18.00 10.09
C SER A 21 -0.17 -19.14 11.10
N GLY A 22 0.42 -18.96 12.28
CA GLY A 22 0.27 -19.88 13.42
C GLY A 22 0.58 -21.36 13.17
N THR A 23 1.32 -21.66 12.10
CA THR A 23 1.55 -23.02 11.59
C THR A 23 3.05 -23.31 11.56
N GLU A 24 3.45 -24.39 12.23
CA GLU A 24 4.82 -24.90 12.15
C GLU A 24 4.90 -25.94 11.03
N PHE A 25 5.83 -25.75 10.10
CA PHE A 25 6.16 -26.75 9.08
C PHE A 25 7.60 -26.60 8.61
N SER A 26 8.13 -27.68 8.01
CA SER A 26 9.45 -27.67 7.38
C SER A 26 9.34 -27.29 5.91
N ALA A 27 10.01 -26.21 5.52
CA ALA A 27 10.06 -25.79 4.12
C ALA A 27 11.03 -26.66 3.30
N PRO A 28 10.74 -26.89 2.01
CA PRO A 28 11.74 -27.39 1.07
C PRO A 28 12.96 -26.48 0.99
N GLU A 29 14.14 -27.06 0.71
CA GLU A 29 15.38 -26.31 0.56
C GLU A 29 15.24 -25.23 -0.54
N GLY A 30 15.62 -23.99 -0.22
CA GLY A 30 15.52 -22.83 -1.13
C GLY A 30 14.16 -22.12 -1.15
N MET A 31 13.12 -22.65 -0.49
CA MET A 31 11.86 -21.95 -0.31
C MET A 31 11.93 -21.00 0.89
N ARG A 32 11.54 -19.73 0.70
CA ARG A 32 11.50 -18.75 1.80
C ARG A 32 10.13 -18.78 2.46
N VAL A 33 10.13 -18.94 3.78
CA VAL A 33 8.93 -18.95 4.61
C VAL A 33 8.96 -17.78 5.58
N PHE A 34 7.89 -17.01 5.61
CA PHE A 34 7.70 -15.93 6.56
C PHE A 34 6.59 -16.28 7.54
N ALA A 35 6.92 -16.30 8.83
CA ALA A 35 5.93 -16.46 9.88
C ALA A 35 5.17 -15.14 10.07
N CYS A 36 3.84 -15.23 10.03
CA CYS A 36 2.92 -14.13 10.18
C CYS A 36 2.17 -14.27 11.51
N GLU A 37 1.85 -13.13 12.13
CA GLU A 37 1.11 -13.09 13.40
C GLU A 37 -0.33 -13.59 13.28
N GLY A 38 -0.92 -13.54 12.08
CA GLY A 38 -2.27 -14.03 11.82
C GLY A 38 -2.61 -14.16 10.34
N ALA A 39 -3.75 -14.77 10.06
CA ALA A 39 -4.18 -15.17 8.72
C ALA A 39 -4.23 -14.01 7.73
N GLN A 40 -4.81 -12.88 8.15
CA GLN A 40 -4.91 -11.69 7.32
C GLN A 40 -3.52 -11.22 6.84
N THR A 41 -2.55 -11.12 7.74
CA THR A 41 -1.18 -10.72 7.40
C THR A 41 -0.55 -11.67 6.38
N ALA A 42 -0.75 -12.98 6.55
CA ALA A 42 -0.25 -13.98 5.60
C ALA A 42 -0.88 -13.86 4.21
N VAL A 43 -2.21 -13.70 4.15
CA VAL A 43 -2.94 -13.54 2.88
C VAL A 43 -2.50 -12.27 2.15
N TYR A 44 -2.45 -11.12 2.83
CA TYR A 44 -2.08 -9.85 2.19
C TYR A 44 -0.62 -9.80 1.77
N ALA A 45 0.29 -10.44 2.51
CA ALA A 45 1.67 -10.59 2.08
C ALA A 45 1.79 -11.48 0.83
N ALA A 46 1.05 -12.59 0.76
CA ALA A 46 1.03 -13.42 -0.44
C ALA A 46 0.48 -12.65 -1.66
N LEU A 47 -0.53 -11.79 -1.49
CA LEU A 47 -1.06 -10.92 -2.56
C LEU A 47 -0.02 -9.90 -3.03
N GLY A 48 0.68 -9.27 -2.08
CA GLY A 48 1.77 -8.36 -2.37
C GLY A 48 2.87 -9.02 -3.20
N ALA A 49 3.25 -10.25 -2.86
CA ALA A 49 4.21 -11.03 -3.63
C ALA A 49 3.70 -11.38 -5.04
N SER A 50 2.41 -11.73 -5.17
CA SER A 50 1.77 -12.00 -6.46
C SER A 50 1.86 -10.80 -7.40
N LEU A 51 1.63 -9.58 -6.89
CA LEU A 51 1.77 -8.36 -7.69
C LEU A 51 3.17 -8.17 -8.26
N SER A 52 4.22 -8.69 -7.63
CA SER A 52 5.58 -8.57 -8.16
C SER A 52 5.86 -9.57 -9.31
N GLY A 53 4.86 -10.41 -9.67
CA GLY A 53 4.98 -11.50 -10.64
C GLY A 53 5.47 -12.81 -10.04
N ALA A 54 5.61 -12.90 -8.71
CA ALA A 54 6.03 -14.12 -8.04
C ALA A 54 4.83 -15.02 -7.70
N ARG A 55 4.97 -16.33 -7.87
CA ARG A 55 4.02 -17.29 -7.31
C ARG A 55 4.28 -17.40 -5.81
N ALA A 56 3.33 -16.97 -5.00
CA ALA A 56 3.38 -17.04 -3.55
C ALA A 56 2.18 -17.82 -3.01
N LEU A 57 2.32 -18.36 -1.80
CA LEU A 57 1.32 -19.15 -1.13
C LEU A 57 1.07 -18.62 0.28
N ALA A 58 -0.20 -18.52 0.68
CA ALA A 58 -0.55 -18.31 2.08
C ALA A 58 -1.01 -19.65 2.70
N VAL A 59 -0.42 -19.99 3.84
CA VAL A 59 -0.70 -21.19 4.63
C VAL A 59 -1.33 -20.75 5.95
N LEU A 60 -2.56 -21.19 6.21
CA LEU A 60 -3.36 -20.76 7.37
C LEU A 60 -3.53 -21.90 8.38
N GLY A 61 -3.74 -21.58 9.65
CA GLY A 61 -4.03 -22.56 10.70
C GLY A 61 -5.47 -23.07 10.67
N ALA A 62 -5.74 -24.13 11.44
CA ALA A 62 -7.11 -24.57 11.68
C ALA A 62 -7.86 -23.54 12.55
N GLY A 63 -8.96 -23.01 12.04
CA GLY A 63 -9.76 -21.97 12.71
C GLY A 63 -9.42 -20.53 12.32
N ASP A 64 -8.46 -20.33 11.41
CA ASP A 64 -8.22 -19.02 10.79
C ASP A 64 -9.44 -18.58 9.96
N GLU A 65 -9.87 -17.34 10.10
CA GLU A 65 -10.92 -16.76 9.23
C GLU A 65 -10.28 -16.05 8.03
N LEU A 66 -10.84 -16.27 6.83
CA LEU A 66 -10.45 -15.49 5.67
C LEU A 66 -10.84 -14.03 5.86
N PRO A 67 -10.04 -13.08 5.35
CA PRO A 67 -10.46 -11.70 5.34
C PRO A 67 -11.75 -11.51 4.52
N ASP A 68 -12.74 -10.84 5.12
CA ASP A 68 -14.03 -10.48 4.48
C ASP A 68 -13.90 -9.59 3.23
N SER A 69 -12.71 -9.05 2.95
CA SER A 69 -12.52 -8.12 1.84
C SER A 69 -12.49 -8.85 0.49
N ARG A 70 -13.03 -8.19 -0.56
CA ARG A 70 -12.80 -8.59 -1.96
C ARG A 70 -11.31 -8.48 -2.24
N VAL A 71 -10.60 -9.57 -2.01
CA VAL A 71 -9.20 -9.74 -2.34
C VAL A 71 -9.13 -10.05 -3.82
N THR A 72 -8.58 -9.11 -4.58
CA THR A 72 -8.38 -9.24 -6.01
C THR A 72 -6.88 -9.48 -6.25
N GLY A 73 -6.48 -10.59 -6.89
CA GLY A 73 -5.08 -10.76 -7.29
C GLY A 73 -4.39 -12.11 -7.06
N GLY A 74 -4.94 -13.22 -7.57
CA GLY A 74 -4.08 -14.33 -7.99
C GLY A 74 -3.37 -15.13 -6.88
N VAL A 75 -3.99 -15.27 -5.70
CA VAL A 75 -3.42 -16.05 -4.59
C VAL A 75 -4.36 -17.18 -4.20
N ALA A 76 -3.82 -18.40 -4.19
CA ALA A 76 -4.44 -19.53 -3.52
C ALA A 76 -4.10 -19.49 -2.02
N VAL A 77 -5.10 -19.71 -1.19
CA VAL A 77 -4.98 -19.78 0.27
C VAL A 77 -5.36 -21.19 0.70
N LEU A 78 -4.48 -21.86 1.42
CA LEU A 78 -4.77 -23.21 1.91
C LEU A 78 -5.52 -23.12 3.24
N MET A 79 -6.69 -23.77 3.33
CA MET A 79 -7.58 -23.77 4.50
C MET A 79 -8.41 -25.05 4.65
N PRO A 80 -8.67 -25.53 5.88
CA PRO A 80 -9.49 -26.72 6.11
C PRO A 80 -10.90 -26.64 5.50
N GLY A 81 -11.31 -27.68 4.77
CA GLY A 81 -12.73 -27.96 4.46
C GLY A 81 -13.33 -27.36 3.18
N ALA A 82 -12.53 -26.85 2.23
CA ALA A 82 -13.03 -26.22 1.00
C ALA A 82 -12.78 -27.01 -0.31
N GLY A 83 -12.08 -28.15 -0.27
CA GLY A 83 -11.38 -28.67 -1.45
C GLY A 83 -12.08 -29.81 -2.20
N GLU A 84 -13.05 -29.49 -3.06
CA GLU A 84 -13.49 -30.39 -4.15
C GLU A 84 -13.48 -29.73 -5.55
N GLU A 85 -13.32 -28.41 -5.64
CA GLU A 85 -13.54 -27.65 -6.88
C GLU A 85 -12.34 -27.63 -7.84
N TYR A 86 -11.11 -27.74 -7.31
CA TYR A 86 -9.88 -27.67 -8.11
C TYR A 86 -9.04 -28.95 -8.00
N PRO A 87 -8.82 -29.70 -9.10
CA PRO A 87 -8.08 -30.96 -9.07
C PRO A 87 -6.55 -30.79 -8.96
N SER A 88 -6.03 -29.58 -9.19
CA SER A 88 -4.59 -29.27 -9.14
C SER A 88 -4.33 -27.87 -8.56
N LEU A 89 -3.15 -27.68 -7.95
CA LEU A 89 -2.73 -26.34 -7.48
C LEU A 89 -2.65 -25.33 -8.62
N ARG A 90 -2.25 -25.78 -9.82
CA ARG A 90 -2.18 -24.91 -11.00
C ARG A 90 -3.55 -24.39 -11.40
N ALA A 91 -4.58 -25.25 -11.38
CA ALA A 91 -5.96 -24.84 -11.66
C ALA A 91 -6.47 -23.84 -10.63
N ALA A 92 -6.17 -24.06 -9.35
CA ALA A 92 -6.51 -23.13 -8.28
C ALA A 92 -5.85 -21.74 -8.46
N PHE A 93 -4.55 -21.71 -8.76
CA PHE A 93 -3.85 -20.46 -9.05
C PHE A 93 -4.40 -19.76 -10.30
N ALA A 94 -4.62 -20.50 -11.39
CA ALA A 94 -5.18 -19.93 -12.63
C ALA A 94 -6.59 -19.35 -12.41
N ALA A 95 -7.44 -20.00 -11.61
CA ALA A 95 -8.76 -19.47 -11.26
C ALA A 95 -8.65 -18.17 -10.44
N SER A 96 -7.73 -18.13 -9.46
CA SER A 96 -7.50 -16.92 -8.65
C SER A 96 -6.98 -15.71 -9.46
N GLU A 97 -6.36 -15.96 -10.63
CA GLU A 97 -5.89 -14.89 -11.54
C GLU A 97 -7.03 -14.23 -12.32
N HIS A 98 -8.15 -14.94 -12.52
CA HIS A 98 -9.28 -14.49 -13.34
C HIS A 98 -10.48 -14.03 -12.51
N GLU A 99 -10.55 -14.42 -11.24
CA GLU A 99 -11.63 -14.06 -10.34
C GLU A 99 -11.16 -13.16 -9.18
N ASP A 100 -12.02 -12.23 -8.78
CA ASP A 100 -11.83 -11.34 -7.63
C ASP A 100 -12.07 -12.09 -6.29
N ARG A 101 -11.49 -13.29 -6.12
CA ARG A 101 -11.74 -14.17 -4.98
C ARG A 101 -10.49 -14.92 -4.53
N ILE A 102 -10.43 -15.16 -3.22
CA ILE A 102 -9.50 -16.11 -2.62
C ILE A 102 -9.97 -17.53 -2.93
N VAL A 103 -9.08 -18.36 -3.47
CA VAL A 103 -9.33 -19.79 -3.64
C VAL A 103 -8.86 -20.52 -2.40
N ALA A 104 -9.80 -21.12 -1.66
CA ALA A 104 -9.54 -21.92 -0.47
C ALA A 104 -9.27 -23.40 -0.86
N LEU A 105 -8.21 -23.99 -0.32
CA LEU A 105 -7.77 -25.36 -0.66
C LEU A 105 -7.69 -26.26 0.58
N ASP A 106 -8.25 -27.47 0.51
CA ASP A 106 -8.27 -28.42 1.62
C ASP A 106 -6.87 -29.01 1.90
N PRO A 107 -6.29 -28.83 3.11
CA PRO A 107 -5.00 -29.40 3.50
C PRO A 107 -4.96 -30.93 3.49
N GLY A 108 -6.13 -31.58 3.58
CA GLY A 108 -6.27 -33.03 3.51
C GLY A 108 -6.30 -33.59 2.09
N ALA A 109 -6.52 -32.75 1.08
CA ALA A 109 -6.62 -33.17 -0.31
C ALA A 109 -5.24 -33.33 -0.97
N ALA A 110 -5.11 -34.37 -1.80
CA ALA A 110 -3.91 -34.61 -2.60
C ALA A 110 -4.00 -33.84 -3.92
N TYR A 111 -3.33 -32.68 -3.98
CA TYR A 111 -3.23 -31.90 -5.22
C TYR A 111 -1.99 -32.30 -6.03
N THR A 112 -2.19 -32.66 -7.30
CA THR A 112 -1.08 -32.83 -8.25
C THR A 112 -0.65 -31.46 -8.79
N ALA A 113 0.64 -31.17 -8.77
CA ALA A 113 1.21 -30.02 -9.46
C ALA A 113 1.57 -30.44 -10.90
N GLU A 114 1.18 -29.63 -11.89
CA GLU A 114 1.67 -29.82 -13.25
C GLU A 114 3.11 -29.29 -13.35
N THR A 115 3.98 -30.03 -14.03
CA THR A 115 5.44 -29.83 -14.05
C THR A 115 5.92 -28.71 -14.97
N ASP A 116 5.02 -28.06 -15.71
CA ASP A 116 5.40 -26.91 -16.52
C ASP A 116 5.61 -25.69 -15.62
N VAL A 117 6.83 -25.17 -15.61
CA VAL A 117 7.21 -23.95 -14.89
C VAL A 117 6.84 -22.76 -15.79
N PRO A 118 5.75 -22.00 -15.52
CA PRO A 118 5.51 -20.77 -16.26
C PRO A 118 6.64 -19.77 -16.00
N GLU A 119 7.03 -19.03 -17.04
CA GLU A 119 8.04 -17.98 -16.90
C GLU A 119 7.62 -16.97 -15.82
N ALA A 120 8.57 -16.56 -14.98
CA ALA A 120 8.35 -15.50 -14.01
C ALA A 120 7.82 -14.25 -14.75
N ARG A 121 6.60 -13.82 -14.39
CA ARG A 121 5.96 -12.68 -15.05
C ARG A 121 6.84 -11.46 -14.80
N LYS A 122 7.37 -10.84 -15.86
CA LYS A 122 8.04 -9.54 -15.71
C LYS A 122 6.98 -8.54 -15.28
N TYR A 123 7.04 -8.08 -14.03
CA TYR A 123 6.21 -6.98 -13.57
C TYR A 123 6.46 -5.79 -14.49
N ARG A 124 5.41 -5.40 -15.21
CA ARG A 124 5.37 -4.17 -15.99
C ARG A 124 4.53 -3.20 -15.16
N LYS A 125 4.81 -1.89 -15.21
CA LYS A 125 3.86 -0.86 -14.75
C LYS A 125 2.62 -0.92 -15.64
N GLN A 126 1.86 -1.98 -15.48
CA GLN A 126 0.56 -2.23 -16.07
C GLN A 126 -0.41 -1.93 -14.94
N PRO A 127 -1.28 -0.92 -15.12
CA PRO A 127 -2.23 -0.48 -14.11
C PRO A 127 -3.37 -1.49 -14.02
N GLU A 128 -3.07 -2.75 -13.70
CA GLU A 128 -4.03 -3.69 -13.16
C GLU A 128 -4.48 -3.08 -11.83
N ARG A 129 -5.45 -2.18 -11.91
CA ARG A 129 -5.94 -1.39 -10.79
C ARG A 129 -6.82 -2.30 -9.96
N PHE A 130 -6.18 -3.01 -9.04
CA PHE A 130 -6.86 -3.64 -7.93
C PHE A 130 -7.24 -2.53 -6.97
N ALA A 131 -8.38 -1.90 -7.19
CA ALA A 131 -8.88 -0.86 -6.30
C ALA A 131 -10.30 -1.24 -5.88
N ALA A 132 -10.52 -1.28 -4.57
CA ALA A 132 -11.87 -1.27 -4.03
C ALA A 132 -12.62 -0.01 -4.53
N GLU A 133 -13.94 -0.11 -4.68
CA GLU A 133 -14.78 0.99 -5.14
C GLU A 133 -14.69 2.19 -4.17
N CYS A 134 -13.87 3.18 -4.53
CA CYS A 134 -13.86 4.48 -3.85
C CYS A 134 -14.92 5.36 -4.50
N THR A 135 -16.03 5.59 -3.79
CA THR A 135 -17.13 6.46 -4.25
C THR A 135 -16.78 7.95 -4.26
N ARG A 136 -15.68 8.33 -3.59
CA ARG A 136 -15.20 9.70 -3.55
C ARG A 136 -14.27 9.98 -4.72
N GLU A 137 -14.49 11.10 -5.40
CA GLU A 137 -13.71 11.47 -6.58
C GLU A 137 -12.47 12.31 -6.28
N GLU A 138 -12.46 13.05 -5.16
CA GLU A 138 -11.37 13.96 -4.83
C GLU A 138 -11.10 14.07 -3.32
N MET A 139 -9.84 14.36 -2.99
CA MET A 139 -9.39 14.68 -1.64
C MET A 139 -9.91 16.05 -1.19
N CYS A 140 -10.24 16.19 0.10
CA CYS A 140 -10.63 17.48 0.69
C CYS A 140 -9.56 18.57 0.49
N PRO A 141 -9.93 19.87 0.54
CA PRO A 141 -8.97 20.93 0.82
C PRO A 141 -8.11 20.58 2.05
N GLY A 142 -6.79 20.73 1.95
CA GLY A 142 -5.86 20.45 3.06
C GLY A 142 -5.67 18.98 3.45
N CYS A 143 -6.25 18.03 2.72
CA CYS A 143 -6.09 16.60 3.01
C CYS A 143 -4.61 16.17 3.10
N PRO A 144 -4.19 15.46 4.16
CA PRO A 144 -2.78 15.10 4.37
C PRO A 144 -2.23 14.09 3.34
N TYR A 145 -3.08 13.27 2.71
CA TYR A 145 -2.70 12.36 1.63
C TYR A 145 -2.24 13.09 0.36
N ARG A 146 -2.60 14.36 0.20
CA ARG A 146 -2.35 15.13 -1.02
C ARG A 146 -0.87 15.26 -1.32
N GLY A 147 -0.07 15.56 -0.29
CA GLY A 147 1.38 15.69 -0.44
C GLY A 147 2.04 14.36 -0.78
N VAL A 148 1.57 13.28 -0.16
CA VAL A 148 2.04 11.91 -0.40
C VAL A 148 1.91 11.52 -1.86
N TYR A 149 0.70 11.59 -2.41
CA TYR A 149 0.48 11.17 -3.79
C TYR A 149 1.02 12.17 -4.82
N TYR A 150 1.11 13.46 -4.48
CA TYR A 150 1.83 14.43 -5.30
C TYR A 150 3.32 14.06 -5.44
N ALA A 151 3.99 13.80 -4.31
CA ALA A 151 5.40 13.43 -4.30
C ALA A 151 5.62 12.08 -4.99
N ALA A 152 4.81 11.07 -4.68
CA ALA A 152 4.87 9.75 -5.31
C ALA A 152 4.70 9.82 -6.84
N ALA A 153 3.69 10.56 -7.33
CA ALA A 153 3.46 10.76 -8.76
C ALA A 153 4.65 11.47 -9.43
N LYS A 154 5.21 12.50 -8.78
CA LYS A 154 6.35 13.25 -9.31
C LYS A 154 7.63 12.41 -9.40
N LEU A 155 7.81 11.50 -8.45
CA LEU A 155 8.94 10.58 -8.37
C LEU A 155 8.72 9.29 -9.16
N TRP A 156 7.54 9.12 -9.77
CA TRP A 156 7.15 7.89 -10.46
C TRP A 156 7.28 6.65 -9.56
N LEU A 157 6.98 6.78 -8.27
CA LEU A 157 6.92 5.63 -7.37
C LEU A 157 5.71 4.76 -7.72
N ARG A 158 5.86 3.46 -7.48
CA ARG A 158 4.73 2.54 -7.37
C ARG A 158 4.11 2.72 -6.00
N THR A 159 2.80 2.77 -5.91
CA THR A 159 2.15 2.83 -4.60
C THR A 159 1.14 1.72 -4.36
N ILE A 160 1.26 1.11 -3.19
CA ILE A 160 0.30 0.15 -2.64
C ILE A 160 -0.50 0.88 -1.57
N GLY A 161 -1.80 0.96 -1.74
CA GLY A 161 -2.71 1.53 -0.76
C GLY A 161 -3.45 0.44 0.00
N ASP A 162 -4.34 0.89 0.87
CA ASP A 162 -5.38 0.11 1.51
C ASP A 162 -6.74 0.79 1.28
N GLY A 163 -7.74 0.44 2.08
CA GLY A 163 -9.05 1.07 2.00
C GLY A 163 -9.07 2.54 2.48
N GLY A 164 -10.11 3.29 2.09
CA GLY A 164 -10.35 4.64 2.59
C GLY A 164 -9.75 5.74 1.71
N CYS A 165 -9.14 6.76 2.33
CA CYS A 165 -8.63 7.94 1.61
C CYS A 165 -7.35 7.65 0.81
N SER A 166 -6.62 6.59 1.14
CA SER A 166 -5.49 6.08 0.37
C SER A 166 -5.91 5.71 -1.07
N LEU A 167 -7.12 5.19 -1.28
CA LEU A 167 -7.65 4.88 -2.62
C LEU A 167 -7.70 6.08 -3.57
N LEU A 168 -7.79 7.31 -3.04
CA LEU A 168 -7.83 8.54 -3.84
C LEU A 168 -6.53 8.81 -4.60
N GLY A 169 -5.42 8.16 -4.25
CA GLY A 169 -4.18 8.19 -5.04
C GLY A 169 -4.32 7.64 -6.45
N GLY A 170 -5.31 6.76 -6.68
CA GLY A 170 -5.63 6.19 -8.00
C GLY A 170 -6.45 7.12 -8.89
N LYS A 171 -6.99 8.21 -8.33
CA LYS A 171 -7.80 9.20 -9.05
C LYS A 171 -6.92 10.32 -9.62
N ARG A 172 -7.47 11.09 -10.55
CA ARG A 172 -6.78 12.30 -11.06
C ARG A 172 -6.66 13.34 -9.92
N PRO A 173 -5.57 14.13 -9.87
CA PRO A 173 -4.49 14.23 -10.86
C PRO A 173 -3.32 13.27 -10.64
N PHE A 174 -3.34 12.42 -9.59
CA PHE A 174 -2.17 11.65 -9.19
C PHE A 174 -1.94 10.43 -10.06
N LEU A 175 -2.98 9.60 -10.24
CA LEU A 175 -2.90 8.30 -10.93
C LEU A 175 -1.68 7.48 -10.48
N ALA A 176 -1.38 7.53 -9.17
CA ALA A 176 -0.14 7.02 -8.59
C ALA A 176 -0.34 5.71 -7.80
N LEU A 177 -1.58 5.28 -7.59
CA LEU A 177 -1.93 4.03 -6.93
C LEU A 177 -1.98 2.89 -7.94
N ASP A 178 -1.17 1.86 -7.71
CA ASP A 178 -1.09 0.67 -8.55
C ASP A 178 -2.02 -0.43 -8.02
N ALA A 179 -2.07 -0.64 -6.70
CA ALA A 179 -2.90 -1.65 -6.07
C ALA A 179 -3.35 -1.23 -4.67
N ALA A 180 -4.51 -1.71 -4.24
CA ALA A 180 -5.02 -1.55 -2.90
C ALA A 180 -6.01 -2.67 -2.56
N TRP A 181 -5.88 -3.20 -1.36
CA TRP A 181 -6.81 -4.18 -0.79
C TRP A 181 -7.56 -3.56 0.39
N GLY A 182 -8.20 -4.40 1.21
CA GLY A 182 -8.93 -3.98 2.40
C GLY A 182 -8.17 -3.01 3.31
N ARG A 183 -8.85 -2.43 4.29
CA ARG A 183 -8.22 -1.54 5.28
C ARG A 183 -7.12 -2.28 6.06
N GLY A 184 -6.01 -1.60 6.31
CA GLY A 184 -4.90 -2.11 7.14
C GLY A 184 -3.99 -3.15 6.47
N THR A 185 -4.06 -3.26 5.15
CA THR A 185 -3.36 -4.31 4.37
C THR A 185 -2.02 -3.86 3.80
N ALA A 186 -1.83 -2.54 3.69
CA ALA A 186 -0.73 -1.92 2.96
C ALA A 186 0.67 -2.38 3.44
N ALA A 187 0.90 -2.49 4.75
CA ALA A 187 2.19 -2.90 5.30
C ALA A 187 2.53 -4.37 4.98
N ALA A 188 1.57 -5.29 5.19
CA ALA A 188 1.74 -6.71 4.88
C ALA A 188 1.95 -6.93 3.37
N ALA A 189 1.15 -6.25 2.53
CA ALA A 189 1.29 -6.32 1.09
C ALA A 189 2.64 -5.77 0.60
N LEU A 190 3.11 -4.65 1.15
CA LEU A 190 4.45 -4.14 0.84
C LEU A 190 5.51 -5.17 1.20
N ALA A 191 5.40 -5.79 2.37
CA ALA A 191 6.37 -6.75 2.84
C ALA A 191 6.46 -7.97 1.91
N GLY A 192 5.31 -8.45 1.44
CA GLY A 192 5.24 -9.50 0.42
C GLY A 192 5.85 -9.11 -0.92
N PHE A 193 5.54 -7.89 -1.39
CA PHE A 193 6.06 -7.36 -2.64
C PHE A 193 7.59 -7.25 -2.62
N THR A 194 8.16 -6.68 -1.56
CA THR A 194 9.61 -6.49 -1.42
C THR A 194 10.33 -7.80 -1.14
N ALA A 195 9.71 -8.74 -0.42
CA ALA A 195 10.25 -10.09 -0.27
C ALA A 195 10.40 -10.79 -1.63
N ALA A 196 9.39 -10.64 -2.50
CA ALA A 196 9.35 -11.28 -3.81
C ALA A 196 10.28 -10.60 -4.83
N LEU A 197 10.38 -9.27 -4.78
CA LEU A 197 11.18 -8.46 -5.69
C LEU A 197 12.02 -7.44 -4.91
N PRO A 198 13.17 -7.84 -4.31
CA PRO A 198 13.94 -6.98 -3.42
C PRO A 198 14.42 -5.67 -4.04
N GLU A 199 14.73 -5.65 -5.34
CA GLU A 199 15.14 -4.45 -6.07
C GLU A 199 14.03 -3.38 -6.17
N SER A 200 12.79 -3.75 -5.88
CA SER A 200 11.64 -2.85 -5.90
C SER A 200 11.56 -1.94 -4.68
N ALA A 201 12.33 -2.21 -3.62
CA ALA A 201 12.31 -1.40 -2.40
C ALA A 201 12.65 0.09 -2.66
N ARG A 202 13.38 0.39 -3.74
CA ARG A 202 13.79 1.75 -4.13
C ARG A 202 12.70 2.60 -4.79
N ASP A 203 11.68 1.96 -5.36
CA ASP A 203 10.68 2.59 -6.24
C ASP A 203 9.26 2.07 -5.98
N THR A 204 9.04 1.39 -4.86
CA THR A 204 7.73 0.99 -4.34
C THR A 204 7.55 1.57 -2.93
N ALA A 205 6.40 2.18 -2.69
CA ALA A 205 5.97 2.62 -1.37
C ALA A 205 4.58 2.10 -1.07
N ALA A 206 4.24 1.92 0.20
CA ALA A 206 2.87 1.71 0.62
C ALA A 206 2.34 2.90 1.41
N VAL A 207 1.04 3.15 1.31
CA VAL A 207 0.35 4.29 1.95
C VAL A 207 -0.81 3.76 2.78
N THR A 208 -0.83 4.08 4.06
CA THR A 208 -1.86 3.63 5.01
C THR A 208 -2.26 4.74 5.97
N ALA A 209 -3.47 4.67 6.51
CA ALA A 209 -3.89 5.53 7.62
C ALA A 209 -3.29 5.04 8.94
N ALA A 210 -2.92 5.95 9.85
CA ALA A 210 -2.43 5.56 11.18
C ALA A 210 -3.42 4.67 11.96
N CYS A 211 -4.73 4.89 11.80
CA CYS A 211 -5.77 4.09 12.47
C CYS A 211 -5.96 2.68 11.88
N ASP A 212 -5.44 2.43 10.67
CA ASP A 212 -5.52 1.14 10.00
C ASP A 212 -4.22 0.33 10.21
N LEU A 213 -3.25 0.87 10.95
CA LEU A 213 -1.93 0.27 11.17
C LEU A 213 -1.99 -0.92 12.13
N SER A 214 -1.35 -2.03 11.75
CA SER A 214 -1.27 -3.25 12.57
C SER A 214 0.18 -3.58 12.95
N GLU A 215 0.36 -4.10 14.16
CA GLU A 215 1.67 -4.53 14.68
C GLU A 215 2.24 -5.69 13.84
N GLY A 216 1.40 -6.66 13.50
CA GLY A 216 1.80 -7.81 12.67
C GLY A 216 2.29 -7.40 11.28
N GLY A 217 1.64 -6.43 10.63
CA GLY A 217 2.08 -5.90 9.33
C GLY A 217 3.43 -5.19 9.42
N LEU A 218 3.65 -4.40 10.49
CA LEU A 218 4.92 -3.71 10.73
C LEU A 218 6.07 -4.67 11.03
N ARG A 219 5.84 -5.69 11.87
CA ARG A 219 6.84 -6.73 12.17
C ARG A 219 7.25 -7.48 10.92
N LEU A 220 6.29 -7.87 10.09
CA LEU A 220 6.57 -8.54 8.83
C LEU A 220 7.41 -7.63 7.92
N LEU A 221 7.02 -6.36 7.79
CA LEU A 221 7.74 -5.39 6.97
C LEU A 221 9.16 -5.13 7.48
N ALA A 222 9.37 -5.09 8.79
CA ALA A 222 10.70 -4.93 9.39
C ALA A 222 11.67 -6.03 8.93
N GLY A 223 11.16 -7.25 8.69
CA GLY A 223 11.95 -8.39 8.21
C GLY A 223 12.20 -8.44 6.69
N THR A 224 11.47 -7.67 5.88
CA THR A 224 11.59 -7.72 4.40
C THR A 224 12.06 -6.41 3.76
N GLY A 225 11.80 -5.27 4.39
CA GLY A 225 12.17 -3.94 3.90
C GLY A 225 11.15 -3.29 2.97
N GLY A 226 11.40 -2.04 2.58
CA GLY A 226 10.51 -1.21 1.75
C GLY A 226 10.23 0.16 2.36
N THR A 227 9.38 0.96 1.71
CA THR A 227 8.96 2.28 2.21
C THR A 227 7.48 2.28 2.58
N LEU A 228 7.16 2.46 3.86
CA LEU A 228 5.79 2.66 4.34
C LEU A 228 5.57 4.13 4.69
N ILE A 229 4.49 4.70 4.17
CA ILE A 229 4.04 6.06 4.45
C ILE A 229 2.77 5.95 5.28
N ILE A 230 2.84 6.40 6.52
CA ILE A 230 1.71 6.42 7.45
C ILE A 230 1.15 7.83 7.46
N VAL A 231 -0.12 7.98 7.13
CA VAL A 231 -0.81 9.26 7.21
C VAL A 231 -1.56 9.32 8.53
N ASP A 232 -1.08 10.14 9.45
CA ASP A 232 -1.71 10.36 10.74
C ASP A 232 -2.65 11.57 10.68
N GLU A 233 -3.94 11.22 10.61
CA GLU A 233 -5.07 12.15 10.53
C GLU A 233 -5.55 12.68 11.90
N LYS A 234 -4.87 12.33 13.01
CA LYS A 234 -5.29 12.56 14.40
C LYS A 234 -6.69 12.05 14.73
N LYS A 235 -7.04 10.86 14.25
CA LYS A 235 -8.34 10.19 14.53
C LYS A 235 -8.41 9.51 15.91
N GLY A 236 -7.40 9.71 16.76
CA GLY A 236 -7.22 8.96 18.01
C GLY A 236 -6.59 7.57 17.77
N GLY A 237 -6.29 6.85 18.86
CA GLY A 237 -5.62 5.54 18.81
C GLY A 237 -4.19 5.57 19.34
N VAL A 238 -3.46 4.48 19.12
CA VAL A 238 -2.03 4.35 19.47
C VAL A 238 -1.23 5.29 18.59
N ASP A 239 -0.23 5.97 19.16
CA ASP A 239 0.67 6.81 18.37
C ASP A 239 1.45 5.94 17.36
N PRO A 240 1.38 6.24 16.05
CA PRO A 240 2.03 5.41 15.05
C PRO A 240 3.55 5.36 15.22
N ALA A 241 4.18 6.41 15.76
CA ALA A 241 5.62 6.41 15.98
C ALA A 241 6.01 5.46 17.13
N GLU A 242 5.24 5.43 18.21
CA GLU A 242 5.39 4.44 19.28
C GLU A 242 5.24 3.02 18.74
N LEU A 243 4.21 2.75 17.94
CA LEU A 243 3.99 1.42 17.37
C LEU A 243 5.13 0.98 16.43
N CYS A 244 5.67 1.90 15.62
CA CYS A 244 6.84 1.62 14.78
C CYS A 244 8.09 1.27 15.61
N ARG A 245 8.37 2.06 16.66
CA ARG A 245 9.52 1.81 17.55
C ARG A 245 9.41 0.46 18.27
N ARG A 246 8.21 0.07 18.70
CA ARG A 246 7.94 -1.26 19.27
C ARG A 246 8.24 -2.41 18.31
N CYS A 247 8.14 -2.16 17.00
CA CYS A 247 8.48 -3.10 15.94
C CYS A 247 9.94 -2.99 15.47
N GLY A 248 10.78 -2.17 16.13
CA GLY A 248 12.18 -1.98 15.77
C GLY A 248 12.41 -1.06 14.57
N ILE A 249 11.42 -0.26 14.18
CA ILE A 249 11.53 0.69 13.06
C ILE A 249 11.54 2.11 13.61
N GLU A 250 12.58 2.89 13.29
CA GLU A 250 12.63 4.31 13.63
C GLU A 250 11.98 5.14 12.50
N PRO A 251 10.84 5.81 12.75
CA PRO A 251 10.13 6.55 11.72
C PRO A 251 10.65 7.98 11.57
N ALA A 252 10.66 8.49 10.33
CA ALA A 252 10.82 9.92 10.08
C ALA A 252 9.44 10.61 10.15
N GLU A 253 9.34 11.73 10.86
CA GLU A 253 8.07 12.48 10.99
C GLU A 253 8.12 13.78 10.19
N LEU A 254 7.08 14.03 9.39
CA LEU A 254 6.95 15.21 8.54
C LEU A 254 5.55 15.81 8.68
N ALA A 255 5.45 17.12 8.63
CA ALA A 255 4.16 17.79 8.51
C ALA A 255 3.57 17.59 7.11
N ALA A 256 2.26 17.42 7.00
CA ALA A 256 1.60 17.19 5.71
C ALA A 256 1.80 18.32 4.67
N ASN A 257 2.10 19.54 5.14
CA ASN A 257 2.41 20.67 4.29
C ASN A 257 3.88 20.79 3.88
N ASP A 258 4.77 19.96 4.44
CA ASP A 258 6.17 19.87 4.05
C ASP A 258 6.36 18.95 2.85
N ILE A 259 5.86 19.40 1.70
CA ILE A 259 5.92 18.65 0.44
C ILE A 259 7.37 18.44 -0.01
N ASN A 260 8.26 19.41 0.24
CA ASN A 260 9.65 19.33 -0.17
C ASN A 260 10.43 18.33 0.70
N GLY A 261 10.20 18.32 2.02
CA GLY A 261 10.72 17.31 2.93
C GLY A 261 10.24 15.91 2.58
N LEU A 262 8.95 15.77 2.23
CA LEU A 262 8.40 14.49 1.79
C LEU A 262 9.02 13.99 0.49
N GLU A 263 9.19 14.87 -0.51
CA GLU A 263 9.92 14.53 -1.73
C GLU A 263 11.37 14.10 -1.46
N ALA A 264 12.07 14.79 -0.56
CA ALA A 264 13.44 14.45 -0.18
C ALA A 264 13.50 13.11 0.55
N ALA A 265 12.59 12.89 1.51
CA ALA A 265 12.48 11.66 2.27
C ALA A 265 12.20 10.47 1.36
N LEU A 266 11.33 10.62 0.36
CA LEU A 266 11.02 9.54 -0.60
C LEU A 266 12.15 9.28 -1.61
N ARG A 267 12.90 10.30 -2.01
CA ARG A 267 14.06 10.18 -2.91
C ARG A 267 15.26 9.50 -2.29
N ALA A 268 15.43 9.60 -0.97
CA ALA A 268 16.51 8.90 -0.30
C ALA A 268 16.43 7.41 -0.70
N VAL A 269 17.51 6.86 -1.26
CA VAL A 269 17.53 5.42 -1.56
C VAL A 269 17.50 4.71 -0.21
N PRO A 270 16.56 3.78 0.04
CA PRO A 270 16.60 2.99 1.26
C PRO A 270 17.98 2.35 1.39
N GLY A 271 18.58 2.39 2.58
CA GLY A 271 19.76 1.58 2.87
C GLY A 271 19.47 0.11 2.58
N ALA A 272 20.50 -0.69 2.36
CA ALA A 272 20.36 -2.10 2.01
C ALA A 272 19.65 -2.96 3.08
N GLU A 273 19.35 -2.41 4.26
CA GLU A 273 18.74 -3.12 5.38
C GLU A 273 17.64 -2.28 6.05
N GLY A 274 16.49 -2.92 6.29
CA GLY A 274 15.39 -2.39 7.10
C GLY A 274 14.26 -1.70 6.34
N ALA A 275 13.08 -1.67 6.96
CA ALA A 275 11.95 -0.90 6.49
C ALA A 275 12.14 0.60 6.80
N ARG A 276 11.85 1.45 5.81
CA ARG A 276 11.74 2.90 6.02
C ARG A 276 10.30 3.25 6.30
N VAL A 277 10.05 3.91 7.42
CA VAL A 277 8.73 4.47 7.74
C VAL A 277 8.78 5.99 7.72
N ILE A 278 7.81 6.61 7.05
CA ILE A 278 7.59 8.06 7.05
C ILE A 278 6.19 8.31 7.59
N ILE A 279 6.09 9.03 8.70
CA ILE A 279 4.82 9.46 9.30
C ILE A 279 4.54 10.88 8.83
N VAL A 280 3.43 11.04 8.10
CA VAL A 280 2.93 12.33 7.64
C VAL A 280 1.83 12.78 8.60
N ARG A 281 2.14 13.77 9.43
CA ARG A 281 1.22 14.33 10.43
C ARG A 281 0.37 15.43 9.79
N GLY A 282 -0.95 15.29 9.83
CA GLY A 282 -1.86 16.36 9.40
C GLY A 282 -3.31 16.05 9.71
N GLU A 283 -4.03 17.03 10.24
CA GLU A 283 -5.41 16.82 10.69
C GLU A 283 -6.38 16.54 9.54
N CYS A 284 -7.31 15.61 9.78
CA CYS A 284 -8.37 15.36 8.82
C CYS A 284 -9.25 16.61 8.66
N ALA A 285 -9.43 17.08 7.42
CA ALA A 285 -10.31 18.21 7.12
C ALA A 285 -11.76 18.00 7.60
N LEU A 286 -12.19 16.74 7.76
CA LEU A 286 -13.52 16.41 8.29
C LEU A 286 -13.62 16.51 9.82
N LEU A 287 -12.50 16.44 10.53
CA LEU A 287 -12.44 16.59 11.98
C LEU A 287 -12.25 18.05 12.41
N ASN A 288 -11.62 18.85 11.55
CA ASN A 288 -11.37 20.26 11.81
C ASN A 288 -12.28 21.15 10.93
N MET A 289 -13.61 21.06 11.17
CA MET A 289 -14.63 21.85 10.46
C MET A 289 -14.72 23.31 10.93
N GLY A 290 -13.77 23.78 11.76
CA GLY A 290 -13.60 25.19 12.04
C GLY A 290 -12.97 25.86 10.83
N GLY A 291 -13.66 26.85 10.24
CA GLY A 291 -13.19 27.58 9.05
C GLY A 291 -11.73 28.04 9.17
N ALA A 292 -11.07 28.19 8.02
CA ALA A 292 -9.65 28.50 7.97
C ALA A 292 -9.33 29.80 8.72
N VAL A 293 -8.43 29.73 9.70
CA VAL A 293 -7.87 30.92 10.37
C VAL A 293 -7.07 31.77 9.37
N ARG A 294 -6.58 31.15 8.29
CA ARG A 294 -5.72 31.75 7.27
C ARG A 294 -6.13 31.26 5.89
N THR A 295 -6.15 32.14 4.89
CA THR A 295 -6.40 31.77 3.49
C THR A 295 -5.21 32.15 2.63
N TYR A 296 -5.10 31.58 1.44
CA TYR A 296 -4.02 31.88 0.50
C TYR A 296 -4.59 32.54 -0.75
N GLU A 297 -3.78 33.39 -1.37
CA GLU A 297 -4.08 34.03 -2.65
C GLU A 297 -2.92 33.90 -3.64
N THR A 298 -3.23 34.08 -4.92
CA THR A 298 -2.23 34.09 -5.99
C THR A 298 -1.91 35.52 -6.43
N ASP A 299 -0.63 35.87 -6.38
CA ASP A 299 -0.06 37.01 -7.10
C ASP A 299 0.10 36.69 -8.59
N VAL A 300 -0.80 37.23 -9.40
CA VAL A 300 -0.80 37.02 -10.86
C VAL A 300 0.44 37.59 -11.55
N ASN A 301 1.09 38.60 -10.97
CA ASN A 301 2.26 39.24 -11.56
C ASN A 301 3.53 38.42 -11.33
N ARG A 302 3.60 37.65 -10.23
CA ARG A 302 4.70 36.72 -9.94
C ARG A 302 4.48 35.33 -10.54
N CYS A 303 3.24 34.97 -10.85
CA CYS A 303 2.90 33.63 -11.29
C CYS A 303 3.39 33.31 -12.70
N ARG A 304 4.30 32.35 -12.81
CA ARG A 304 4.81 31.84 -14.10
C ARG A 304 3.95 30.75 -14.76
N ARG A 305 2.74 30.46 -14.23
CA ARG A 305 1.79 29.46 -14.76
C ARG A 305 2.38 28.05 -14.97
N CYS A 306 3.27 27.60 -14.08
CA CYS A 306 3.93 26.29 -14.20
C CYS A 306 3.05 25.07 -13.82
N GLY A 307 1.89 25.30 -13.21
CA GLY A 307 0.93 24.24 -12.84
C GLY A 307 1.32 23.35 -11.65
N ALA A 308 2.43 23.63 -10.95
CA ALA A 308 2.87 22.83 -9.80
C ALA A 308 1.79 22.76 -8.69
N CYS A 309 1.14 23.88 -8.38
CA CYS A 309 0.04 23.95 -7.42
C CYS A 309 -1.23 23.25 -7.91
N SER A 310 -1.53 23.30 -9.22
CA SER A 310 -2.70 22.62 -9.80
C SER A 310 -2.56 21.11 -9.77
N LYS A 311 -1.33 20.59 -9.93
CA LYS A 311 -1.01 19.16 -9.80
C LYS A 311 -1.21 18.60 -8.38
N LEU A 312 -1.30 19.47 -7.36
CA LEU A 312 -1.74 19.04 -6.04
C LEU A 312 -3.21 18.60 -6.06
N GLY A 313 -4.04 19.02 -7.03
CA GLY A 313 -5.44 18.62 -7.16
C GLY A 313 -6.38 19.24 -6.12
N CYS A 314 -6.01 20.38 -5.53
CA CYS A 314 -6.82 21.02 -4.50
C CYS A 314 -8.13 21.56 -5.10
N PRO A 315 -9.32 21.21 -4.58
CA PRO A 315 -10.59 21.70 -5.11
C PRO A 315 -10.81 23.20 -4.89
N ALA A 316 -10.00 23.84 -4.05
CA ALA A 316 -9.97 25.30 -3.88
C ALA A 316 -9.13 26.03 -4.95
N ILE A 317 -8.43 25.32 -5.86
CA ILE A 317 -7.58 25.93 -6.88
C ILE A 317 -8.15 25.62 -8.26
N SER A 318 -8.43 26.67 -9.04
CA SER A 318 -8.94 26.54 -10.41
C SER A 318 -8.15 27.37 -11.42
N GLY A 319 -8.34 27.07 -12.70
CA GLY A 319 -7.74 27.82 -13.81
C GLY A 319 -6.27 27.50 -14.11
N ARG A 320 -5.83 27.89 -15.32
CA ARG A 320 -4.42 27.77 -15.76
C ARG A 320 -3.53 28.83 -15.11
N SER A 321 -4.07 30.03 -14.93
CA SER A 321 -3.58 31.00 -13.94
C SER A 321 -4.30 30.67 -12.64
N PRO A 322 -3.60 30.14 -11.62
CA PRO A 322 -4.26 29.56 -10.45
C PRO A 322 -5.03 30.63 -9.67
N VAL A 323 -6.33 30.45 -9.53
CA VAL A 323 -7.20 31.24 -8.66
C VAL A 323 -7.54 30.39 -7.44
N ILE A 324 -7.33 30.95 -6.25
CA ILE A 324 -7.64 30.28 -4.98
C ILE A 324 -8.99 30.79 -4.48
N ASP A 325 -9.96 29.89 -4.36
CA ASP A 325 -11.27 30.14 -3.77
C ASP A 325 -11.13 30.27 -2.25
N ALA A 326 -11.33 31.47 -1.72
CA ALA A 326 -11.15 31.77 -0.31
C ALA A 326 -12.17 31.07 0.60
N GLU A 327 -13.36 30.74 0.10
CA GLU A 327 -14.39 30.04 0.87
C GLU A 327 -14.06 28.56 1.04
N LYS A 328 -13.36 27.97 0.07
CA LYS A 328 -12.90 26.56 0.10
C LYS A 328 -11.49 26.40 0.67
N CYS A 329 -10.71 27.47 0.73
CA CYS A 329 -9.33 27.41 1.18
C CYS A 329 -9.27 27.18 2.69
N VAL A 330 -8.59 26.10 3.11
CA VAL A 330 -8.41 25.74 4.53
C VAL A 330 -7.07 26.20 5.11
N GLY A 331 -6.28 26.98 4.38
CA GLY A 331 -5.01 27.52 4.92
C GLY A 331 -3.88 26.52 5.10
N CYS A 332 -3.93 25.33 4.50
CA CYS A 332 -2.93 24.27 4.71
C CYS A 332 -1.50 24.61 4.23
N GLY A 333 -1.33 25.60 3.34
CA GLY A 333 -0.01 26.04 2.85
C GLY A 333 0.68 25.12 1.84
N MET A 334 0.14 23.91 1.53
CA MET A 334 0.76 22.98 0.57
C MET A 334 1.04 23.60 -0.81
N CYS A 335 0.13 24.45 -1.29
CA CYS A 335 0.28 25.15 -2.56
C CYS A 335 1.40 26.20 -2.53
N ALA A 336 1.63 26.85 -1.39
CA ALA A 336 2.76 27.75 -1.19
C ALA A 336 4.08 26.97 -1.14
N SER A 337 4.12 25.81 -0.45
CA SER A 337 5.30 24.94 -0.34
C SER A 337 5.86 24.50 -1.71
N VAL A 338 4.99 24.27 -2.70
CA VAL A 338 5.40 23.88 -4.06
C VAL A 338 5.62 25.07 -5.02
N CYS A 339 5.29 26.29 -4.60
CA CYS A 339 5.35 27.48 -5.44
C CYS A 339 6.75 28.13 -5.43
N LYS A 340 7.64 27.65 -6.30
CA LYS A 340 9.02 28.16 -6.42
C LYS A 340 9.17 29.63 -6.83
N CYS A 341 8.11 30.25 -7.35
CA CYS A 341 8.11 31.67 -7.72
C CYS A 341 7.49 32.57 -6.64
N SER A 342 7.14 31.99 -5.47
CA SER A 342 6.53 32.71 -4.35
C SER A 342 5.32 33.55 -4.76
N ALA A 343 4.58 33.05 -5.75
CA ALA A 343 3.36 33.68 -6.26
C ALA A 343 2.13 33.30 -5.43
N ILE A 344 2.21 32.28 -4.57
CA ILE A 344 1.13 31.93 -3.64
C ILE A 344 1.55 32.40 -2.25
N ARG A 345 0.74 33.25 -1.64
CA ARG A 345 1.03 33.87 -0.33
C ARG A 345 -0.19 33.82 0.57
N GLU A 346 0.04 33.90 1.86
CA GLU A 346 -1.03 34.06 2.84
C GLU A 346 -1.74 35.41 2.59
N ARG A 347 -3.07 35.38 2.61
CA ARG A 347 -3.90 36.56 2.46
C ARG A 347 -3.87 37.33 3.77
N ALA A 348 -3.46 38.60 3.70
CA ALA A 348 -3.44 39.52 4.82
C ALA A 348 -4.85 39.88 5.28
#